data_AF-A0A0A9FK34-F1
#
_entry.id   AF-A0A0A9FK34-F1
#
_cell.length_a   1.000
_cell.length_b   1.000
_cell.length_c   1.000
_cell.angle_alpha   90.00
_cell.angle_beta   90.00
_cell.angle_gamma   90.00
#
_symmetry.space_group_name_H-M   'P 1'
#
loop_
_entity.id
_entity.type
_entity.pdbx_description
1 polymer ?
#
loop_
_entity_poly.entity_id
_entity_poly.type
_entity_poly.pdbx_seq_one_letter_code
_entity_poly.pdbx_strand_id
1 'polypeptide(L)'
;METETEAATARQAKESLELAFQMSQNLDTGLDRHTLSLLMALCDRGVNPEALAVLVSELSSPAPPATAAAAHAPVNNGTAAPTPITASLFPSGLRHP
;
A
#
# COMPACT_ATOMS: atom_id res chain seq x y z
N MET A 1 32.04 9.67 36.01
CA MET A 1 32.05 10.74 34.97
C MET A 1 31.76 10.16 33.59
N GLU A 2 32.05 8.89 33.32
CA GLU A 2 31.80 8.23 32.01
C GLU A 2 30.31 8.06 31.64
N THR A 3 29.42 7.88 32.63
CA THR A 3 27.97 7.74 32.39
C THR A 3 27.27 9.05 32.03
N GLU A 4 27.83 10.19 32.44
CA GLU A 4 27.25 11.52 32.18
C GLU A 4 27.46 11.93 30.72
N THR A 5 28.61 11.56 30.15
CA THR A 5 28.92 11.78 28.73
C THR A 5 28.05 10.91 27.83
N GLU A 6 27.86 9.63 28.16
CA GLU A 6 27.00 8.73 27.40
C GLU A 6 25.53 9.21 27.41
N ALA A 7 25.04 9.66 28.56
CA ALA A 7 23.72 10.27 28.67
C ALA A 7 23.57 11.57 27.86
N ALA A 8 24.62 12.39 27.80
CA ALA A 8 24.65 13.60 26.99
C ALA A 8 24.63 13.27 25.48
N THR A 9 25.43 12.31 25.03
CA THR A 9 25.44 11.85 23.63
C THR A 9 24.09 11.26 23.23
N ALA A 10 23.47 10.45 24.10
CA ALA A 10 22.14 9.89 23.84
C ALA A 10 21.05 10.96 23.74
N ARG A 11 21.15 12.05 24.52
CA ARG A 11 20.24 13.21 24.41
C ARG A 11 20.46 13.95 23.10
N GLN A 12 21.71 14.24 22.74
CA GLN A 12 22.04 14.91 21.49
C GLN A 12 21.53 14.13 20.27
N ALA A 13 21.68 12.80 20.26
CA ALA A 13 21.19 11.95 19.18
C ALA A 13 19.65 12.04 19.03
N LYS A 14 18.93 12.05 20.16
CA LYS A 14 17.46 12.21 20.17
C LYS A 14 17.03 13.58 19.66
N GLU A 15 17.71 14.65 20.08
CA GLU A 15 17.44 16.01 19.62
C GLU A 15 17.73 16.18 18.13
N SER A 16 18.82 15.57 17.64
CA SER A 16 19.14 15.54 16.21
C SER A 16 18.07 14.82 15.39
N LEU A 17 17.58 13.67 15.85
CA LEU A 17 16.49 12.95 15.20
C LEU A 17 15.18 13.76 15.20
N GLU A 18 14.85 14.41 16.32
CA GLU A 18 13.67 15.26 16.43
C GLU A 18 13.70 16.42 15.43
N LEU A 19 14.84 17.11 15.33
CA LEU A 19 15.01 18.22 14.40
C LEU A 19 14.89 17.74 12.95
N ALA A 20 15.53 16.61 12.60
CA ALA A 20 15.43 16.02 11.28
C ALA A 20 13.98 15.63 10.95
N PHE A 21 13.23 15.11 11.93
CA PHE A 21 11.82 14.78 11.76
C PHE A 21 10.99 16.03 11.48
N GLN A 22 11.20 17.12 12.20
CA GLN A 22 10.50 18.38 11.94
C GLN A 22 10.79 18.93 10.54
N MET A 23 12.04 18.83 10.07
CA MET A 23 12.41 19.18 8.69
C MET A 23 11.67 18.30 7.68
N SER A 24 11.63 16.98 7.91
CA SER A 24 10.90 16.01 7.08
C SER A 24 9.41 16.33 6.97
N GLN A 25 8.77 16.75 8.08
CA GLN A 25 7.37 17.15 8.09
C GLN A 25 7.13 18.47 7.36
N ASN A 26 8.05 19.44 7.46
CA ASN A 26 7.94 20.71 6.75
C ASN A 26 8.06 20.55 5.23
N LEU A 27 8.81 19.54 4.79
CA LEU A 27 8.99 19.19 3.39
C LEU A 27 7.95 18.17 2.88
N ASP A 28 6.96 17.80 3.71
CA ASP A 28 5.89 16.86 3.39
C ASP A 28 6.41 15.52 2.78
N THR A 29 7.55 15.03 3.26
CA THR A 29 8.17 13.79 2.71
C THR A 29 7.41 12.51 3.04
N GLY A 30 6.48 12.57 4.00
CA GLY A 30 5.66 11.42 4.42
C GLY A 30 6.40 10.36 5.24
N LEU A 31 7.60 10.67 5.74
CA LEU A 31 8.41 9.71 6.51
C LEU A 31 8.01 9.66 7.98
N ASP A 32 7.77 8.45 8.49
CA ASP A 32 7.61 8.23 9.93
C ASP A 32 8.95 8.37 10.67
N ARG A 33 8.86 8.71 11.96
CA ARG A 33 10.02 8.85 12.86
C ARG A 33 10.89 7.60 12.90
N HIS A 34 10.29 6.41 12.85
CA HIS A 34 11.02 5.15 12.84
C HIS A 34 11.82 4.98 11.53
N THR A 35 11.18 5.24 10.39
CA THR A 35 11.81 5.17 9.06
C THR A 35 12.97 6.15 8.96
N LEU A 36 12.77 7.40 9.41
CA LEU A 36 13.82 8.42 9.40
C LEU A 36 15.04 8.01 10.25
N SER A 37 14.80 7.44 11.44
CA SER A 37 15.88 6.92 12.30
C SER A 37 16.68 5.82 11.61
N LEU A 38 16.01 4.89 10.90
CA LEU A 38 16.68 3.85 10.15
C LEU A 38 17.50 4.42 8.99
N LEU A 39 16.96 5.40 8.25
CA LEU A 39 17.67 6.07 7.16
C LEU A 39 18.92 6.80 7.68
N MET A 40 18.83 7.50 8.81
CA MET A 40 20.00 8.14 9.43
C MET A 40 21.08 7.12 9.81
N ALA A 41 20.70 5.96 10.36
CA ALA A 41 21.66 4.90 10.69
C ALA A 41 22.29 4.25 9.43
N LEU A 42 21.57 4.18 8.32
CA LEU A 42 22.11 3.72 7.04
C LEU A 42 23.07 4.75 6.43
N CYS A 43 22.72 6.04 6.50
CA CYS A 43 23.59 7.13 6.07
C CYS A 43 24.88 7.20 6.89
N ASP A 44 24.83 6.96 8.21
CA ASP A 44 26.02 6.89 9.09
C ASP A 44 26.99 5.78 8.65
N ARG A 45 26.44 4.67 8.12
CA ARG A 45 27.23 3.57 7.53
C ARG A 45 27.78 3.86 6.14
N GLY A 46 27.57 5.06 5.59
CA GLY A 46 28.06 5.48 4.28
C GLY A 46 27.18 5.06 3.10
N VAL A 47 25.92 4.69 3.34
CA VAL A 47 24.96 4.45 2.25
C VAL A 47 24.63 5.78 1.57
N ASN A 48 24.57 5.80 0.24
CA ASN A 48 24.22 7.00 -0.52
C ASN A 48 22.76 7.43 -0.23
N PRO A 49 22.53 8.66 0.28
CA PRO A 49 21.19 9.15 0.57
C PRO A 49 20.30 9.28 -0.68
N GLU A 50 20.86 9.54 -1.88
CA GLU A 50 20.09 9.61 -3.12
C GLU A 50 19.49 8.24 -3.48
N ALA A 51 20.26 7.17 -3.32
CA ALA A 51 19.79 5.81 -3.58
C ALA A 51 18.70 5.40 -2.57
N LEU A 52 18.83 5.81 -1.31
CA LEU A 52 17.82 5.59 -0.28
C LEU A 52 16.51 6.35 -0.60
N ALA A 53 16.60 7.59 -1.09
CA ALA A 53 15.42 8.36 -1.47
C ALA A 53 14.60 7.64 -2.55
N VAL A 54 15.25 7.12 -3.59
CA VAL A 54 14.58 6.33 -4.64
C VAL A 54 13.90 5.10 -4.06
N LEU A 55 14.60 4.31 -3.25
CA LEU A 55 14.04 3.12 -2.59
C LEU A 55 12.82 3.46 -1.74
N VAL A 56 12.89 4.54 -0.95
CA VAL A 56 11.81 4.96 -0.08
C VAL A 56 10.60 5.45 -0.87
N SER A 57 10.80 6.19 -1.97
CA SER A 57 9.72 6.60 -2.87
C SER A 57 9.04 5.40 -3.54
N GLU A 58 9.80 4.40 -3.98
CA GLU A 58 9.24 3.17 -4.58
C GLU A 58 8.45 2.34 -3.57
N LEU A 59 8.95 2.22 -2.34
CA LEU A 59 8.28 1.48 -1.26
C LEU A 59 7.06 2.21 -0.67
N SER A 60 7.08 3.54 -0.70
CA SER A 60 5.99 4.38 -0.19
C SER A 60 4.92 4.65 -1.24
N SER A 61 5.22 4.45 -2.52
CA SER A 61 4.21 4.46 -3.57
C SER A 61 3.21 3.34 -3.28
N PRO A 62 1.92 3.64 -3.08
CA PRO A 62 0.93 2.58 -2.96
C PRO A 62 1.05 1.76 -4.24
N ALA A 63 1.41 0.49 -4.10
CA ALA A 63 1.50 -0.41 -5.24
C ALA A 63 0.30 -0.14 -6.15
N PRO A 64 0.51 0.17 -7.45
CA PRO A 64 -0.64 0.32 -8.35
C PRO A 64 -1.48 -0.92 -8.14
N PRO A 65 -2.82 -0.81 -8.01
CA PRO A 65 -3.65 -1.95 -7.70
C PRO A 65 -3.29 -3.02 -8.72
N ALA A 66 -2.59 -4.05 -8.25
CA ALA A 66 -2.29 -5.22 -9.04
C ALA A 66 -3.66 -5.63 -9.56
N THR A 67 -3.90 -5.38 -10.83
CA THR A 67 -5.20 -5.57 -11.42
C THR A 67 -5.40 -7.07 -11.32
N ALA A 68 -6.15 -7.48 -10.30
CA ALA A 68 -6.51 -8.85 -10.04
C ALA A 68 -7.46 -9.29 -11.15
N ALA A 69 -6.91 -9.43 -12.35
CA ALA A 69 -7.50 -10.14 -13.46
C ALA A 69 -7.29 -11.63 -13.18
N ALA A 70 -8.09 -12.19 -12.28
CA ALA A 70 -8.37 -13.62 -12.23
C ALA A 70 -9.69 -13.85 -11.47
N ALA A 71 -10.77 -13.82 -12.26
CA ALA A 71 -12.06 -14.44 -12.05
C ALA A 71 -12.20 -15.38 -10.85
N HIS A 72 -13.05 -14.99 -9.88
CA HIS A 72 -13.87 -15.95 -9.16
C HIS A 72 -15.30 -15.42 -9.11
N ALA A 73 -16.13 -15.91 -10.03
CA ALA A 73 -17.57 -15.70 -9.97
C ALA A 73 -18.12 -16.38 -8.70
N PRO A 74 -19.00 -15.73 -7.92
CA PRO A 74 -19.78 -16.44 -6.92
C PRO A 74 -20.88 -17.23 -7.64
N VAL A 75 -20.71 -18.55 -7.68
CA VAL A 75 -21.75 -19.51 -8.06
C VAL A 75 -22.94 -19.35 -7.11
N ASN A 76 -23.98 -18.69 -7.60
CA ASN A 76 -25.33 -18.68 -7.06
C ASN A 76 -25.82 -20.14 -6.92
N ASN A 77 -25.90 -20.64 -5.69
CA ASN A 77 -26.52 -21.92 -5.40
C ASN A 77 -28.01 -21.70 -5.06
N GLY A 78 -28.78 -21.35 -6.09
CA GLY A 78 -30.23 -21.35 -6.06
C GLY A 78 -30.74 -22.76 -6.33
N THR A 79 -30.80 -23.59 -5.29
CA THR A 79 -31.47 -24.88 -5.36
C THR A 79 -32.99 -24.67 -5.32
N ALA A 80 -33.60 -24.47 -6.48
CA ALA A 80 -35.04 -24.62 -6.67
C ALA A 80 -35.33 -25.25 -8.04
N ALA A 81 -35.42 -26.59 -8.00
CA ALA A 81 -36.13 -27.53 -8.86
C ALA A 81 -36.49 -27.13 -10.33
N PRO A 82 -36.08 -27.93 -11.33
CA PRO A 82 -36.66 -27.87 -12.67
C PRO A 82 -37.95 -28.70 -12.74
N THR A 83 -39.08 -28.07 -13.07
CA THR A 83 -40.28 -28.78 -13.57
C THR A 83 -40.31 -28.71 -15.10
N PRO A 84 -40.33 -29.84 -15.82
CA PRO A 84 -40.55 -29.85 -17.26
C PRO A 84 -42.05 -30.04 -17.54
N ILE A 85 -42.75 -29.01 -17.99
CA ILE A 85 -44.06 -29.17 -18.63
C ILE A 85 -44.01 -28.57 -20.02
N THR A 86 -43.69 -29.50 -20.92
CA THR A 86 -44.09 -29.67 -22.31
C THR A 86 -45.12 -28.71 -22.93
N ALA A 87 -44.78 -28.34 -24.18
CA ALA A 87 -45.65 -28.14 -25.34
C ALA A 87 -46.63 -26.96 -25.37
N SER A 88 -46.38 -26.04 -26.30
CA SER A 88 -47.14 -25.93 -27.57
C SER A 88 -46.94 -24.51 -28.14
N LEU A 89 -46.21 -24.40 -29.26
CA LEU A 89 -46.80 -24.35 -30.61
C LEU A 89 -47.41 -22.98 -30.90
N PHE A 90 -46.54 -22.04 -31.26
CA PHE A 90 -46.93 -20.77 -31.84
C PHE A 90 -47.11 -20.98 -33.35
N PRO A 91 -48.29 -20.76 -33.95
CA PRO A 91 -48.42 -20.78 -35.39
C PRO A 91 -48.02 -19.41 -35.95
N SER A 92 -46.96 -19.46 -36.75
CA SER A 92 -46.71 -18.79 -38.02
C SER A 92 -47.58 -17.59 -38.41
N GLY A 93 -46.88 -16.56 -38.91
CA GLY A 93 -47.46 -15.34 -39.43
C GLY A 93 -48.55 -15.54 -40.48
N LEU A 94 -49.58 -14.69 -40.33
CA LEU A 94 -50.48 -14.33 -41.39
C LEU A 94 -50.27 -12.85 -41.70
N ARG A 95 -49.58 -12.64 -42.84
CA ARG A 95 -49.84 -11.57 -43.80
C ARG A 95 -51.29 -11.09 -43.75
N HIS A 96 -51.51 -9.78 -43.94
CA HIS A 96 -52.54 -9.22 -44.84
C HIS A 96 -52.34 -7.68 -44.99
N PRO A 97 -53.06 -7.02 -45.91
CA PRO A 97 -52.56 -6.31 -47.10
C PRO A 97 -51.87 -4.97 -46.90
#